data_AF-A0A2K9LUM5-F1
#
_entry.id   AF-A0A2K9LUM5-F1
#
_cell.length_a   1.000
_cell.length_b   1.000
_cell.length_c   1.000
_cell.angle_alpha   90.00
_cell.angle_beta   90.00
_cell.angle_gamma   90.00
#
_symmetry.space_group_name_H-M   'P 1'
#
loop_
_entity.id
_entity.type
_entity.pdbx_description
1 polymer ?
#
loop_
_entity_poly.entity_id
_entity_poly.type
_entity_poly.pdbx_seq_one_letter_code
_entity_poly.pdbx_strand_id
1 'polypeptide(L)'
;MIRFSKTLSQTGIYLLLTSLMPVMIFSIIMITLKDFVNKGYELLWKLGEWLKEISNTTLNSITSIGWLVLIICLIAYFVLIFNLTLINSRKSYKQRIGYLLSLVFGLSLFIISLLPLIIAKSINIGDSLSNLVLGLLAVFIGLNSAVLAIGSIVGLISAKTSIDNYEIKEKNR
;
A
#
# COMPACT_ATOMS: atom_id res chain seq x y z
N MET A 1 -11.63 20.69 14.18
CA MET A 1 -10.44 20.12 13.52
C MET A 1 -10.29 18.61 13.70
N ILE A 2 -10.52 18.04 14.90
CA ILE A 2 -10.42 16.58 15.15
C ILE A 2 -11.24 15.73 14.17
N ARG A 3 -12.51 16.10 13.93
CA ARG A 3 -13.38 15.39 12.99
C ARG A 3 -12.81 15.40 11.56
N PHE A 4 -12.32 16.56 11.12
CA PHE A 4 -11.73 16.73 9.80
C PHE A 4 -10.47 15.88 9.61
N SER A 5 -9.52 15.92 10.56
CA SER A 5 -8.33 15.05 10.50
C SER A 5 -8.71 13.57 10.47
N LYS A 6 -9.64 13.16 11.35
CA LYS A 6 -10.06 11.77 11.42
C LYS A 6 -10.63 11.30 10.09
N THR A 7 -11.48 12.12 9.47
CA THR A 7 -12.01 11.87 8.12
C THR A 7 -10.88 11.79 7.10
N LEU A 8 -9.96 12.76 7.08
CA LEU A 8 -8.88 12.79 6.08
C LEU A 8 -7.95 11.57 6.17
N SER A 9 -7.53 11.19 7.39
CA SER A 9 -6.73 9.98 7.61
C SER A 9 -7.49 8.71 7.24
N GLN A 10 -8.78 8.62 7.57
CA GLN A 10 -9.61 7.47 7.18
C GLN A 10 -9.78 7.37 5.68
N THR A 11 -10.05 8.48 5.00
CA THR A 11 -10.13 8.53 3.54
C THR A 11 -8.81 8.07 2.91
N GLY A 12 -7.66 8.55 3.41
CA GLY A 12 -6.35 8.08 2.96
C GLY A 12 -6.16 6.57 3.14
N ILE A 13 -6.52 6.01 4.30
CA ILE A 13 -6.45 4.57 4.56
C ILE A 13 -7.38 3.79 3.61
N TYR A 14 -8.62 4.23 3.42
CA TYR A 14 -9.57 3.55 2.54
C TYR A 14 -9.12 3.58 1.07
N LEU A 15 -8.57 4.70 0.60
CA LEU A 15 -8.01 4.80 -0.74
C LEU A 15 -6.83 3.84 -0.94
N LEU A 16 -5.93 3.76 0.05
CA LEU A 16 -4.82 2.81 0.02
C LEU A 16 -5.30 1.36 0.02
N LEU A 17 -6.26 1.00 0.89
CA LEU A 17 -6.87 -0.33 0.91
C LEU A 17 -7.52 -0.70 -0.43
N THR A 18 -8.20 0.26 -1.06
CA THR A 18 -8.83 0.05 -2.37
C THR A 18 -7.77 -0.16 -3.45
N SER A 19 -6.66 0.59 -3.42
CA SER A 19 -5.56 0.44 -4.38
C SER A 19 -4.78 -0.87 -4.23
N LEU A 20 -4.70 -1.42 -3.02
CA LEU A 20 -4.03 -2.69 -2.74
C LEU A 20 -4.77 -3.89 -3.35
N MET A 21 -6.09 -3.80 -3.50
CA MET A 21 -6.91 -4.92 -3.97
C MET A 21 -6.58 -5.32 -5.43
N PRO A 22 -6.52 -4.41 -6.41
CA PRO A 22 -6.02 -4.72 -7.75
C PRO A 22 -4.62 -5.33 -7.76
N VAL A 23 -3.70 -4.82 -6.93
CA VAL A 23 -2.33 -5.33 -6.84
C VAL A 23 -2.30 -6.78 -6.34
N MET A 24 -3.13 -7.12 -5.35
CA MET A 24 -3.29 -8.51 -4.89
C MET A 24 -3.86 -9.42 -5.99
N ILE A 25 -4.83 -8.95 -6.77
CA ILE A 25 -5.40 -9.71 -7.90
C ILE A 25 -4.32 -10.00 -8.94
N PHE A 26 -3.53 -8.99 -9.33
CA PHE A 26 -2.41 -9.18 -10.26
C PHE A 26 -1.38 -10.19 -9.74
N SER A 27 -1.06 -10.13 -8.45
CA SER A 27 -0.16 -11.08 -7.82
C SER A 27 -0.69 -12.52 -7.85
N ILE A 28 -1.99 -12.74 -7.58
CA ILE A 28 -2.63 -14.06 -7.71
C ILE A 28 -2.54 -14.55 -9.15
N ILE A 29 -2.81 -13.68 -10.13
CA ILE A 29 -2.68 -14.02 -11.55
C ILE A 29 -1.25 -14.47 -11.85
N MET A 30 -0.23 -13.72 -11.41
CA MET A 30 1.18 -14.07 -11.60
C MET A 30 1.54 -15.43 -10.99
N ILE A 31 1.01 -15.76 -9.82
CA ILE A 31 1.22 -17.07 -9.16
C ILE A 31 0.59 -18.19 -10.01
N THR A 32 -0.65 -18.00 -10.46
CA THR A 32 -1.39 -19.02 -11.23
C THR A 32 -0.90 -19.18 -12.68
N LEU A 33 -0.16 -18.19 -13.20
CA LEU A 33 0.28 -18.15 -14.60
C LEU A 33 1.14 -19.37 -14.97
N LYS A 34 2.03 -19.81 -14.07
CA LYS A 34 2.89 -20.96 -14.31
C LYS A 34 2.07 -22.25 -14.53
N ASP A 35 1.10 -22.51 -13.68
CA ASP A 35 0.27 -23.71 -13.77
C ASP A 35 -0.61 -23.68 -15.02
N PHE A 36 -1.12 -22.50 -15.38
CA PHE A 36 -1.91 -22.31 -16.60
C PHE A 36 -1.08 -22.60 -17.86
N VAL A 37 0.13 -22.03 -17.93
CA VAL A 37 1.03 -22.20 -19.08
C VAL A 37 1.53 -23.64 -19.18
N ASN A 38 1.88 -24.28 -18.06
CA ASN A 38 2.31 -25.68 -18.04
C ASN A 38 1.24 -26.63 -18.59
N LYS A 39 -0.03 -26.45 -18.21
CA LYS A 39 -1.16 -27.21 -18.77
C LYS A 39 -1.34 -26.95 -20.26
N GLY A 40 -1.12 -25.70 -20.69
CA GLY A 40 -1.13 -25.34 -22.11
C GLY A 40 -0.03 -26.07 -22.91
N TYR A 41 1.16 -26.21 -22.35
CA TYR A 41 2.25 -26.94 -23.00
C TYR A 41 2.04 -28.44 -23.07
N GLU A 42 1.36 -29.06 -22.09
CA GLU A 42 1.04 -30.49 -22.14
C GLU A 42 0.19 -30.87 -23.37
N LEU A 43 -0.62 -29.93 -23.88
CA LEU A 43 -1.40 -30.11 -25.11
C LEU A 43 -0.55 -30.11 -26.39
N LEU A 44 0.67 -29.56 -26.35
CA LEU A 44 1.56 -29.39 -27.50
C LEU A 44 2.62 -30.52 -27.63
N TRP A 45 2.50 -31.57 -26.82
CA TRP A 45 3.37 -32.75 -26.82
C TRP A 45 4.87 -32.38 -26.82
N LYS A 46 5.67 -32.90 -27.77
CA LYS A 46 7.13 -32.69 -27.82
C LYS A 46 7.54 -31.23 -27.98
N LEU A 47 6.74 -30.43 -28.68
CA LEU A 47 7.00 -28.99 -28.82
C LEU A 47 6.73 -28.27 -27.48
N GLY A 48 5.72 -28.74 -26.75
CA GLY A 48 5.38 -28.28 -25.41
C GLY A 48 6.46 -28.59 -24.36
N GLU A 49 7.07 -29.77 -24.39
CA GLU A 49 8.19 -30.11 -23.47
C GLU A 49 9.38 -29.17 -23.65
N TRP A 50 9.76 -28.88 -24.90
CA TRP A 50 10.84 -27.95 -25.20
C TRP A 50 10.51 -26.50 -24.76
N LEU A 51 9.28 -26.04 -25.03
CA LEU A 51 8.79 -24.72 -24.58
C LEU A 51 8.75 -24.62 -23.04
N LYS A 52 8.36 -25.71 -22.36
CA LYS A 52 8.34 -25.80 -20.91
C LYS A 52 9.75 -25.64 -20.35
N GLU A 53 10.74 -26.34 -20.90
CA GLU A 53 12.12 -26.28 -20.42
C GLU A 53 12.72 -24.86 -20.53
N ILE A 54 12.50 -24.17 -21.65
CA ILE A 54 13.00 -22.81 -21.87
C ILE A 54 12.31 -21.79 -20.96
N SER A 55 10.99 -21.92 -20.76
CA SER A 55 10.21 -20.93 -20.02
C SER A 55 10.13 -21.19 -18.52
N ASN A 56 10.49 -22.39 -18.04
CA ASN A 56 10.35 -22.78 -16.63
C ASN A 56 11.06 -21.83 -15.67
N THR A 57 12.29 -21.41 -16.00
CA THR A 57 13.06 -20.46 -15.17
C THR A 57 12.36 -19.11 -15.05
N THR A 58 11.83 -18.58 -16.17
CA THR A 58 11.11 -17.32 -16.21
C THR A 58 9.78 -17.41 -15.46
N LEU A 59 9.02 -18.49 -15.66
CA LEU A 59 7.75 -18.74 -14.96
C LEU A 59 7.95 -18.91 -13.45
N ASN A 60 9.02 -19.58 -13.01
CA ASN A 60 9.38 -19.68 -11.59
C ASN A 60 9.71 -18.32 -10.97
N SER A 61 10.44 -17.47 -11.70
CA SER A 61 10.73 -16.10 -11.26
C SER A 61 9.45 -15.27 -11.14
N ILE A 62 8.56 -15.32 -12.13
CA ILE A 62 7.26 -14.63 -12.09
C ILE A 62 6.42 -15.12 -10.89
N THR A 63 6.36 -16.43 -10.67
CA THR A 63 5.61 -17.03 -9.56
C THR A 63 6.17 -16.58 -8.21
N SER A 64 7.51 -16.57 -8.06
CA SER A 64 8.19 -16.13 -6.85
C SER A 64 7.97 -14.64 -6.56
N ILE A 65 8.05 -13.79 -7.58
CA ILE A 65 7.71 -12.36 -7.48
C ILE A 65 6.23 -12.20 -7.08
N GLY A 66 5.34 -12.97 -7.70
CA GLY A 66 3.92 -13.01 -7.36
C GLY A 66 3.70 -13.26 -5.87
N TRP A 67 4.30 -14.33 -5.31
CA TRP A 67 4.22 -14.65 -3.88
C TRP A 67 4.77 -13.54 -2.98
N LEU A 68 5.92 -12.97 -3.34
CA LEU A 68 6.54 -11.88 -2.59
C LEU A 68 5.62 -10.66 -2.54
N VAL A 69 5.05 -10.26 -3.68
CA VAL A 69 4.10 -9.13 -3.76
C VAL A 69 2.85 -9.43 -2.94
N LEU A 70 2.32 -10.66 -2.97
CA LEU A 70 1.13 -11.05 -2.21
C LEU A 70 1.36 -10.88 -0.70
N ILE A 71 2.47 -11.41 -0.20
CA ILE A 71 2.82 -11.38 1.22
C ILE A 71 2.97 -9.93 1.70
N ILE A 72 3.68 -9.09 0.94
CA ILE A 72 3.83 -7.67 1.26
C ILE A 72 2.46 -6.97 1.29
N CYS A 73 1.59 -7.23 0.31
CA CYS A 73 0.26 -6.63 0.26
C CYS A 73 -0.60 -7.06 1.45
N LEU A 74 -0.57 -8.33 1.84
CA LEU A 74 -1.31 -8.84 3.01
C LEU A 74 -0.83 -8.21 4.32
N ILE A 75 0.48 -8.06 4.49
CA ILE A 75 1.06 -7.37 5.66
C ILE A 75 0.59 -5.91 5.68
N ALA A 76 0.71 -5.20 4.56
CA ALA A 76 0.26 -3.82 4.44
C ALA A 76 -1.24 -3.67 4.74
N TYR A 77 -2.06 -4.59 4.23
CA TYR A 77 -3.50 -4.63 4.47
C TYR A 77 -3.83 -4.76 5.96
N PHE A 78 -3.19 -5.69 6.66
CA PHE A 78 -3.39 -5.90 8.10
C PHE A 78 -2.97 -4.66 8.92
N VAL A 79 -1.82 -4.08 8.58
CA VAL A 79 -1.32 -2.86 9.23
C VAL A 79 -2.29 -1.69 9.06
N LEU A 80 -2.83 -1.48 7.85
CA LEU A 80 -3.78 -0.41 7.57
C LEU A 80 -5.09 -0.57 8.36
N ILE A 81 -5.62 -1.80 8.47
CA ILE A 81 -6.81 -2.09 9.29
C ILE A 81 -6.53 -1.85 10.78
N PHE A 82 -5.39 -2.33 11.28
CA PHE A 82 -4.98 -2.11 12.66
C PHE A 82 -4.90 -0.61 12.98
N ASN A 83 -4.33 0.16 12.06
CA ASN A 83 -4.20 1.61 12.18
C ASN A 83 -5.56 2.32 12.18
N LEU A 84 -6.50 1.88 11.34
CA LEU A 84 -7.87 2.38 11.32
C LEU A 84 -8.58 2.16 12.67
N THR A 85 -8.31 1.02 13.31
CA THR A 85 -8.83 0.71 14.66
C THR A 85 -8.25 1.65 15.72
N LEU A 86 -6.97 1.99 15.64
CA LEU A 86 -6.32 2.92 16.56
C LEU A 86 -6.86 4.35 16.45
N ILE A 87 -7.01 4.87 15.23
CA ILE A 87 -7.58 6.20 14.95
C ILE A 87 -9.04 6.28 15.43
N ASN A 88 -9.79 5.19 15.30
CA ASN A 88 -11.18 5.11 15.76
C ASN A 88 -11.34 4.91 17.27
N SER A 89 -10.27 4.66 18.01
CA SER A 89 -10.35 4.41 19.45
C SER A 89 -10.89 5.61 20.23
N ARG A 90 -11.62 5.36 21.32
CA ARG A 90 -12.08 6.43 22.24
C ARG A 90 -10.95 6.97 23.14
N LYS A 91 -9.85 6.22 23.30
CA LYS A 91 -8.72 6.60 24.17
C LYS A 91 -7.76 7.52 23.41
N SER A 92 -7.57 8.75 23.89
CA SER A 92 -6.70 9.76 23.24
C SER A 92 -5.27 9.24 22.96
N TYR A 93 -4.66 8.53 23.91
CA TYR A 93 -3.33 7.94 23.72
C TYR A 93 -3.27 6.95 22.54
N LYS A 94 -4.28 6.09 22.39
CA LYS A 94 -4.36 5.14 21.26
C LYS A 94 -4.56 5.85 19.92
N GLN A 95 -5.34 6.93 19.91
CA GLN A 95 -5.53 7.75 18.71
C GLN A 95 -4.22 8.43 18.29
N ARG A 96 -3.46 8.99 19.22
CA ARG A 96 -2.16 9.60 18.94
C ARG A 96 -1.17 8.59 18.34
N ILE A 97 -1.10 7.38 18.90
CA ILE A 97 -0.28 6.31 18.33
C ILE A 97 -0.73 6.00 16.90
N GLY A 98 -2.04 5.89 16.65
CA GLY A 98 -2.57 5.67 15.31
C GLY A 98 -2.19 6.77 14.31
N TYR A 99 -2.31 8.04 14.69
CA TYR A 99 -1.88 9.14 13.83
C TYR A 99 -0.36 9.14 13.59
N LEU A 100 0.45 8.80 14.60
CA LEU A 100 1.91 8.72 14.46
C LEU A 100 2.31 7.57 13.51
N LEU A 101 1.71 6.40 13.69
CA LEU A 101 1.87 5.25 12.78
C LEU A 101 1.46 5.61 11.34
N SER A 102 0.30 6.25 11.18
CA SER A 102 -0.19 6.71 9.88
C SER A 102 0.73 7.71 9.20
N LEU A 103 1.36 8.60 9.98
CA LEU A 103 2.32 9.56 9.47
C LEU A 103 3.59 8.87 8.98
N VAL A 104 4.15 7.95 9.77
CA VAL A 104 5.35 7.20 9.39
C VAL A 104 5.08 6.37 8.14
N PHE A 105 3.96 5.65 8.08
CA PHE A 105 3.57 4.87 6.90
C PHE A 105 3.25 5.74 5.68
N GLY A 106 2.55 6.86 5.86
CA GLY A 106 2.22 7.78 4.78
C GLY A 106 3.48 8.38 4.16
N LEU A 107 4.44 8.82 4.98
CA LEU A 107 5.70 9.38 4.50
C LEU A 107 6.60 8.31 3.87
N SER A 108 6.72 7.12 4.47
CA SER A 108 7.56 6.06 3.89
C SER A 108 7.04 5.61 2.53
N LEU A 109 5.72 5.38 2.39
CA LEU A 109 5.10 5.05 1.11
C LEU A 109 5.23 6.17 0.08
N PHE A 110 5.11 7.43 0.53
CA PHE A 110 5.33 8.59 -0.34
C PHE A 110 6.76 8.60 -0.90
N ILE A 111 7.77 8.42 -0.06
CA ILE A 111 9.17 8.38 -0.48
C ILE A 111 9.43 7.20 -1.41
N ILE A 112 8.90 6.00 -1.09
CA ILE A 112 9.03 4.81 -1.94
C ILE A 112 8.38 5.06 -3.31
N SER A 113 7.25 5.77 -3.38
CA SER A 113 6.60 6.10 -4.65
C SER A 113 7.42 7.06 -5.51
N LEU A 114 8.30 7.87 -4.90
CA LEU A 114 9.17 8.82 -5.58
C LEU A 114 10.56 8.24 -5.93
N LEU A 115 10.99 7.16 -5.26
CA LEU A 115 12.27 6.50 -5.52
C LEU A 115 12.52 6.22 -7.01
N PRO A 116 11.57 5.65 -7.75
CA PRO A 116 11.76 5.38 -9.16
C PRO A 116 11.95 6.63 -10.01
N LEU A 117 11.33 7.75 -9.63
CA LEU A 117 11.47 9.05 -10.28
C LEU A 117 12.87 9.64 -10.07
N ILE A 118 13.44 9.44 -8.89
CA ILE A 118 14.81 9.84 -8.55
C ILE A 118 15.83 9.00 -9.33
N ILE A 119 15.57 7.70 -9.45
CA ILE A 119 16.47 6.74 -10.13
C ILE A 119 16.37 6.87 -11.66
N ALA A 120 15.18 7.09 -12.22
CA ALA A 120 15.01 7.25 -13.67
C ALA A 120 15.79 8.47 -14.19
N LYS A 121 15.83 9.55 -13.40
CA LYS A 121 16.60 10.76 -13.71
C LYS A 121 18.13 10.53 -13.66
N SER A 122 18.60 9.55 -12.90
CA SER A 122 20.04 9.22 -12.80
C SER A 122 20.51 8.18 -13.83
N ILE A 123 19.62 7.31 -14.31
CA ILE A 123 19.98 6.20 -15.22
C ILE A 123 19.58 6.47 -16.69
N ASN A 124 18.87 7.57 -16.99
CA ASN A 124 18.48 7.94 -18.36
C ASN A 124 17.67 6.83 -19.07
N ILE A 125 16.77 6.18 -18.35
CA ILE A 125 15.87 5.16 -18.89
C ILE A 125 14.80 5.88 -19.73
N GLY A 126 15.05 5.98 -21.04
CA GLY A 126 14.24 6.75 -22.00
C GLY A 126 12.97 6.05 -22.50
N ASP A 127 12.49 5.00 -21.83
CA ASP A 127 11.29 4.28 -22.28
C ASP A 127 10.01 4.99 -21.80
N SER A 128 9.18 5.42 -22.75
CA SER A 128 7.88 6.06 -22.52
C SER A 128 6.95 5.21 -21.65
N LEU A 129 7.03 3.88 -21.77
CA LEU A 129 6.27 2.93 -20.95
C LEU A 129 6.73 2.95 -19.49
N SER A 130 8.04 3.06 -19.24
CA SER A 130 8.57 3.17 -17.88
C SER A 130 8.10 4.46 -17.22
N ASN A 131 8.16 5.60 -17.91
CA ASN A 131 7.66 6.88 -17.41
C ASN A 131 6.16 6.85 -17.09
N LEU A 132 5.35 6.19 -17.91
CA LEU A 132 3.91 6.00 -17.64
C LEU A 132 3.69 5.20 -16.34
N VAL A 133 4.39 4.06 -16.19
CA VAL A 133 4.27 3.20 -15.01
C VAL A 133 4.73 3.93 -13.75
N LEU A 134 5.81 4.71 -13.82
CA LEU A 134 6.30 5.51 -12.70
C LEU A 134 5.33 6.65 -12.34
N GLY A 135 4.75 7.31 -13.34
CA GLY A 135 3.72 8.33 -13.14
C GLY A 135 2.48 7.76 -12.46
N LEU A 136 2.01 6.59 -12.90
CA LEU A 136 0.89 5.89 -12.26
C LEU A 136 1.21 5.50 -10.82
N LEU A 137 2.41 5.04 -10.53
CA LEU A 137 2.84 4.66 -9.17
C LEU A 137 2.88 5.88 -8.24
N ALA A 138 3.41 7.02 -8.71
CA ALA A 138 3.41 8.28 -7.98
C ALA A 138 1.98 8.82 -7.73
N VAL A 139 1.08 8.69 -8.70
CA VAL A 139 -0.31 9.14 -8.57
C VAL A 139 -1.10 8.22 -7.63
N PHE A 140 -1.08 6.91 -7.86
CA PHE A 140 -1.91 5.96 -7.09
C PHE A 140 -1.38 5.67 -5.70
N ILE A 141 -0.06 5.62 -5.49
CA ILE A 141 0.50 5.34 -4.16
C ILE A 141 0.88 6.66 -3.48
N GLY A 142 1.56 7.55 -4.19
CA GLY A 142 2.08 8.79 -3.63
C GLY A 142 0.98 9.79 -3.21
N LEU A 143 -0.02 10.07 -4.04
CA LEU A 143 -1.08 11.01 -3.64
C LEU A 143 -1.90 10.46 -2.48
N ASN A 144 -2.24 9.17 -2.50
CA ASN A 144 -2.99 8.52 -1.44
C ASN A 144 -2.22 8.52 -0.11
N SER A 145 -0.90 8.27 -0.16
CA SER A 145 -0.04 8.32 1.01
C SER A 145 0.19 9.75 1.52
N ALA A 146 0.20 10.75 0.63
CA ALA A 146 0.24 12.17 1.00
C ALA A 146 -1.04 12.61 1.73
N VAL A 147 -2.23 12.21 1.24
CA VAL A 147 -3.50 12.47 1.92
C VAL A 147 -3.50 11.87 3.32
N LEU A 148 -3.00 10.64 3.46
CA LEU A 148 -2.83 9.99 4.76
C LEU A 148 -1.88 10.78 5.68
N ALA A 149 -0.71 11.20 5.17
CA ALA A 149 0.28 11.95 5.93
C ALA A 149 -0.27 13.30 6.42
N ILE A 150 -0.93 14.06 5.54
CA ILE A 150 -1.55 15.35 5.88
C ILE A 150 -2.62 15.16 6.94
N GLY A 151 -3.50 14.16 6.79
CA GLY A 151 -4.56 13.87 7.76
C GLY A 151 -4.00 13.54 9.14
N SER A 152 -2.86 12.83 9.13
CA SER A 152 -2.15 12.41 10.33
C SER A 152 -1.43 13.56 11.04
N ILE A 153 -0.84 14.50 10.30
CA ILE A 153 -0.25 15.74 10.85
C ILE A 153 -1.34 16.56 11.55
N VAL A 154 -2.44 16.84 10.86
CA VAL A 154 -3.57 17.58 11.44
C VAL A 154 -4.16 16.82 12.64
N GLY A 155 -4.10 15.49 12.62
CA GLY A 155 -4.56 14.61 13.69
C GLY A 155 -3.70 14.63 14.92
N LEU A 156 -2.38 14.62 14.77
CA LEU A 156 -1.44 14.76 15.88
C LEU A 156 -1.61 16.11 16.58
N ILE A 157 -1.75 17.20 15.81
CA ILE A 157 -1.93 18.55 16.33
C ILE A 157 -3.30 18.69 17.02
N SER A 158 -4.34 18.10 16.44
CA SER A 158 -5.71 18.20 16.96
C SER A 158 -6.04 17.15 18.02
N ALA A 159 -5.23 16.11 18.21
CA ALA A 159 -5.56 14.99 19.09
C ALA A 159 -5.67 15.45 20.53
N LYS A 160 -6.91 15.39 21.06
CA LYS A 160 -7.30 15.73 22.44
C LYS A 160 -6.13 15.66 23.41
N THR A 161 -5.63 16.81 23.82
CA THR A 161 -4.76 16.93 25.00
C THR A 161 -5.54 16.41 26.21
N SER A 162 -4.85 15.81 27.18
CA SER A 162 -5.47 15.31 28.42
C SER A 162 -6.31 16.37 29.15
N ILE A 163 -6.03 17.65 28.85
CA ILE A 163 -6.72 18.85 29.33
C ILE A 163 -8.21 18.86 28.93
N ASP A 164 -8.56 18.50 27.69
CA ASP A 164 -9.96 18.50 27.21
C ASP A 164 -10.86 17.47 27.94
N ASN A 165 -10.27 16.40 28.48
CA ASN A 165 -11.02 15.40 29.23
C ASN A 165 -11.23 15.79 30.71
N TYR A 166 -10.45 16.75 31.22
CA TYR A 166 -10.62 17.29 32.57
C TYR A 166 -11.80 18.27 32.62
N GLU A 167 -11.90 19.19 31.64
CA GLU A 167 -13.01 20.16 31.58
C GLU A 167 -14.40 19.49 31.44
N ILE A 168 -14.51 18.40 30.68
CA ILE A 168 -15.80 17.68 30.51
C ILE A 168 -16.21 16.94 31.79
N LYS A 169 -15.24 16.51 32.62
CA LYS A 169 -15.53 15.87 33.91
C LYS A 169 -15.93 16.88 34.98
N GLU A 170 -15.35 18.08 34.95
CA GLU A 170 -15.72 19.16 35.88
C GLU A 170 -17.08 19.76 35.55
N LYS A 171 -17.43 19.91 34.27
CA LYS A 171 -18.72 20.50 33.85
C LYS A 171 -19.94 19.58 34.06
N ASN A 172 -19.69 18.29 34.35
CA ASN A 172 -20.72 17.27 34.59
C ASN A 172 -20.75 16.78 36.06
N ARG A 173 -20.06 17.49 36.97
CA ARG A 173 -20.21 17.35 38.42
C ARG A 173 -20.96 18.55 38.96
#